data_AF-A0A7C5Y193-F1
#
_entry.id   AF-A0A7C5Y193-F1
#
_cell.length_a   1.000
_cell.length_b   1.000
_cell.length_c   1.000
_cell.angle_alpha   90.00
_cell.angle_beta   90.00
_cell.angle_gamma   90.00
#
_symmetry.space_group_name_H-M   'P 1'
#
loop_
_entity.id
_entity.type
_entity.pdbx_description
1 polymer ?
#
loop_
_entity_poly.entity_id
_entity_poly.type
_entity_poly.pdbx_seq_one_letter_code
_entity_poly.pdbx_strand_id
1 'polypeptide(L)'
;KSAGRKFCMARGAVLPKEISDGLKVLADLSFQIVSKLRDAFDVLIRDPRKAIDVAEEVERLEEKIDDHRVGLIMMILNWGENYPKISRWIMIKEAVENVEAAADRCEDTADVIRMISISRV
;
A
#
# COMPACT_ATOMS: atom_id res chain seq x y z
N LYS A 1 6.09 -1.93 9.72
CA LYS A 1 7.37 -2.18 10.45
C LYS A 1 8.53 -2.59 9.54
N SER A 2 8.35 -3.56 8.64
CA SER A 2 9.40 -4.07 7.73
C SER A 2 9.86 -3.03 6.69
N ALA A 3 8.92 -2.42 5.94
CA ALA A 3 9.21 -1.40 4.93
C ALA A 3 10.08 -0.25 5.47
N GLY A 4 9.68 0.36 6.59
CA GLY A 4 10.43 1.46 7.22
C GLY A 4 11.89 1.12 7.55
N ARG A 5 12.17 -0.10 8.00
CA ARG A 5 13.56 -0.53 8.27
C ARG A 5 14.38 -0.62 6.98
N LYS A 6 13.78 -1.13 5.90
CA LYS A 6 14.44 -1.24 4.60
C LYS A 6 14.73 0.13 3.99
N PHE A 7 13.81 1.10 4.12
CA PHE A 7 14.09 2.50 3.77
C PHE A 7 15.26 3.08 4.57
N CYS A 8 15.34 2.81 5.87
CA CYS A 8 16.49 3.22 6.69
C CYS A 8 17.81 2.56 6.23
N MET A 9 17.78 1.31 5.79
CA MET A 9 18.97 0.60 5.25
C MET A 9 19.40 1.17 3.89
N ALA A 10 18.46 1.69 3.10
CA ALA A 10 18.75 2.37 1.83
C ALA A 10 19.22 3.82 1.98
N ARG A 11 19.37 4.33 3.22
CA ARG A 11 19.71 5.73 3.49
C ARG A 11 20.98 6.16 2.75
N GLY A 12 20.93 7.38 2.21
CA GLY A 12 22.00 7.97 1.41
C GLY A 12 22.03 7.48 -0.05
N ALA A 13 21.01 6.74 -0.50
CA ALA A 13 20.71 6.62 -1.93
C ALA A 13 20.32 8.00 -2.48
N VAL A 14 20.88 8.37 -3.64
CA VAL A 14 20.45 9.55 -4.39
C VAL A 14 19.38 9.08 -5.35
N LEU A 15 18.12 9.36 -5.01
CA LEU A 15 16.98 8.90 -5.79
C LEU A 15 16.65 9.89 -6.91
N PRO A 16 16.35 9.39 -8.12
CA PRO A 16 15.63 10.17 -9.13
C PRO A 16 14.35 10.74 -8.54
N LYS A 17 13.96 11.92 -9.03
CA LYS A 17 12.78 12.64 -8.53
C LYS A 17 11.51 11.81 -8.68
N GLU A 18 11.40 11.13 -9.82
CA GLU A 18 10.28 10.28 -10.20
C GLU A 18 10.08 9.12 -9.20
N ILE A 19 11.18 8.47 -8.78
CA ILE A 19 11.14 7.41 -7.75
C ILE A 19 10.77 8.01 -6.39
N SER A 20 11.35 9.16 -6.03
CA SER A 20 11.01 9.82 -4.76
C SER A 20 9.54 10.23 -4.70
N ASP A 21 8.98 10.74 -5.78
CA ASP A 21 7.58 11.15 -5.84
C ASP A 21 6.66 9.94 -5.87
N GLY A 22 7.03 8.86 -6.59
CA GLY A 22 6.33 7.59 -6.54
C GLY A 22 6.28 6.98 -5.14
N LEU A 23 7.37 7.04 -4.38
CA LEU A 23 7.40 6.58 -2.99
C LEU A 23 6.48 7.40 -2.06
N LYS A 24 6.35 8.71 -2.30
CA LYS A 24 5.40 9.56 -1.53
C LYS A 24 3.96 9.19 -1.85
N VAL A 25 3.63 9.02 -3.14
CA VAL A 25 2.29 8.58 -3.56
C VAL A 25 1.94 7.25 -2.93
N LEU A 26 2.87 6.28 -2.92
CA LEU A 26 2.65 4.99 -2.28
C LEU A 26 2.39 5.13 -0.76
N ALA A 27 3.13 6.01 -0.08
CA ALA A 27 2.91 6.28 1.35
C ALA A 27 1.55 6.94 1.62
N ASP A 28 1.14 7.89 0.78
CA ASP A 28 -0.16 8.56 0.90
C ASP A 28 -1.32 7.60 0.63
N LEU A 29 -1.20 6.72 -0.37
CA LEU A 29 -2.19 5.67 -0.63
C LEU A 29 -2.26 4.67 0.52
N SER A 30 -1.11 4.26 1.08
CA SER A 30 -1.06 3.38 2.25
C SER A 30 -1.73 4.00 3.48
N PHE A 31 -1.62 5.31 3.69
CA PHE A 31 -2.36 6.00 4.74
C PHE A 31 -3.87 6.04 4.45
N GLN A 32 -4.25 6.29 3.20
CA GLN A 32 -5.65 6.35 2.78
C GLN A 32 -6.38 5.01 2.97
N ILE A 33 -5.76 3.90 2.55
CA ILE A 33 -6.39 2.57 2.68
C ILE A 33 -6.61 2.18 4.15
N VAL A 34 -5.64 2.46 5.04
CA VAL A 34 -5.81 2.22 6.48
C VAL A 34 -6.90 3.11 7.08
N SER A 35 -6.96 4.37 6.67
CA SER A 35 -8.01 5.29 7.12
C SER A 35 -9.39 4.83 6.66
N LYS A 36 -9.50 4.37 5.42
CA LYS A 36 -10.76 3.86 4.85
C LYS A 36 -11.21 2.56 5.51
N LEU A 37 -10.27 1.66 5.81
CA LEU A 37 -10.55 0.43 6.56
C LEU A 37 -11.09 0.73 7.96
N ARG A 38 -10.52 1.72 8.66
CA ARG A 38 -11.07 2.19 9.94
C ARG A 38 -12.51 2.67 9.78
N ASP A 39 -12.77 3.48 8.75
CA ASP A 39 -14.12 3.98 8.48
C ASP A 39 -15.10 2.81 8.19
N ALA A 40 -14.67 1.78 7.44
CA ALA A 40 -15.47 0.58 7.18
C ALA A 40 -15.82 -0.16 8.48
N PHE A 41 -14.86 -0.28 9.41
CA PHE A 41 -15.08 -0.89 10.71
C PHE A 41 -16.06 -0.09 11.58
N ASP A 42 -15.92 1.24 11.61
CA ASP A 42 -16.82 2.13 12.35
C ASP A 42 -18.25 2.08 11.79
N VAL A 43 -18.39 2.02 10.46
CA VAL A 43 -19.69 1.88 9.78
C VAL A 43 -20.30 0.52 10.05
N LEU A 44 -19.53 -0.57 10.04
CA LEU A 44 -20.02 -1.92 10.37
C LEU A 44 -20.74 -1.97 11.73
N ILE A 45 -20.23 -1.25 12.73
CA ILE A 45 -20.83 -1.20 14.07
C ILE A 45 -22.21 -0.51 14.05
N ARG A 46 -22.39 0.50 13.18
CA ARG A 46 -23.57 1.37 13.16
C ARG A 46 -24.62 0.94 12.15
N ASP A 47 -24.17 0.58 10.95
CA ASP A 47 -24.99 0.27 9.78
C ASP A 47 -24.26 -0.77 8.90
N PRO A 48 -24.46 -2.07 9.17
CA PRO A 48 -23.83 -3.15 8.41
C PRO A 48 -24.09 -3.08 6.90
N ARG A 49 -25.24 -2.54 6.45
CA ARG A 49 -25.54 -2.46 5.01
C ARG A 49 -24.57 -1.50 4.30
N LYS A 50 -24.33 -0.34 4.90
CA LYS A 50 -23.40 0.66 4.34
C LYS A 50 -21.94 0.25 4.45
N ALA A 51 -21.59 -0.65 5.37
CA ALA A 51 -20.22 -1.12 5.50
C ALA A 51 -19.74 -1.91 4.27
N ILE A 52 -20.67 -2.48 3.49
CA ILE A 52 -20.39 -3.12 2.19
C ILE A 52 -19.78 -2.10 1.21
N ASP A 53 -20.43 -0.94 1.04
CA ASP A 53 -19.98 0.11 0.13
C ASP A 53 -18.61 0.67 0.54
N VAL A 54 -18.39 0.87 1.85
CA VAL A 54 -17.12 1.37 2.36
C VAL A 54 -16.01 0.33 2.24
N ALA A 55 -16.32 -0.96 2.38
CA ALA A 55 -15.36 -2.05 2.14
C ALA A 55 -14.95 -2.11 0.66
N GLU A 56 -15.87 -1.87 -0.28
CA GLU A 56 -15.55 -1.77 -1.72
C GLU A 56 -14.61 -0.58 -2.02
N GLU A 57 -14.70 0.52 -1.27
CA GLU A 57 -13.72 1.60 -1.38
C GLU A 57 -12.31 1.21 -0.91
N VAL A 58 -12.18 0.24 0.02
CA VAL A 58 -10.87 -0.31 0.43
C VAL A 58 -10.27 -1.13 -0.71
N GLU A 59 -11.05 -2.01 -1.34
CA GLU A 59 -10.65 -2.80 -2.51
C GLU A 59 -10.14 -1.89 -3.64
N ARG A 60 -10.91 -0.85 -4.00
CA ARG A 60 -10.48 0.14 -5.01
C ARG A 60 -9.20 0.93 -4.65
N LEU A 61 -8.85 1.01 -3.37
CA LEU A 61 -7.59 1.63 -2.93
C LEU A 61 -6.43 0.63 -2.98
N GLU A 62 -6.68 -0.64 -2.71
CA GLU A 62 -5.72 -1.73 -2.88
C GLU A 62 -5.32 -1.84 -4.35
N GLU A 63 -6.29 -1.92 -5.27
CA GLU A 63 -6.02 -2.04 -6.71
C GLU A 63 -5.12 -0.88 -7.22
N LYS A 64 -5.37 0.34 -6.73
CA LYS A 64 -4.55 1.53 -7.05
C LYS A 64 -3.14 1.42 -6.48
N ILE A 65 -2.98 0.81 -5.32
CA ILE A 65 -1.67 0.57 -4.70
C ILE A 65 -0.90 -0.46 -5.52
N ASP A 66 -1.54 -1.54 -5.96
CA ASP A 66 -0.90 -2.56 -6.80
C ASP A 66 -0.47 -1.99 -8.16
N ASP A 67 -1.36 -1.28 -8.86
CA ASP A 67 -1.05 -0.62 -10.13
C ASP A 67 0.14 0.34 -10.00
N HIS A 68 0.12 1.18 -8.96
CA HIS A 68 1.20 2.13 -8.69
C HIS A 68 2.51 1.42 -8.32
N ARG A 69 2.43 0.32 -7.58
CA ARG A 69 3.58 -0.52 -7.21
C ARG A 69 4.27 -1.07 -8.46
N VAL A 70 3.52 -1.63 -9.42
CA VAL A 70 4.08 -2.19 -10.66
C VAL A 70 4.89 -1.13 -11.40
N GLY A 71 4.31 0.06 -11.58
CA GLY A 71 5.00 1.21 -12.20
C GLY A 71 6.27 1.62 -11.45
N LEU A 72 6.17 1.74 -10.12
CA LEU A 72 7.28 2.16 -9.27
C LEU A 72 8.42 1.13 -9.25
N ILE A 73 8.12 -0.17 -9.22
CA ILE A 73 9.14 -1.24 -9.29
C ILE A 73 9.89 -1.16 -10.62
N MET A 74 9.20 -0.99 -11.75
CA MET A 74 9.87 -0.84 -13.06
C MET A 74 10.84 0.35 -13.06
N MET A 75 10.44 1.50 -12.49
CA MET A 75 11.32 2.67 -12.38
C MET A 75 12.54 2.38 -11.49
N ILE A 76 12.35 1.70 -10.36
CA ILE A 76 13.44 1.34 -9.44
C ILE A 76 14.44 0.39 -10.10
N LEU A 77 13.96 -0.62 -10.83
CA LEU A 77 14.83 -1.57 -11.54
C LEU A 77 15.64 -0.87 -12.63
N ASN A 78 14.99 -0.05 -13.47
CA ASN A 78 15.68 0.71 -14.52
C ASN A 78 16.74 1.68 -13.96
N TRP A 79 16.44 2.34 -12.83
CA TRP A 79 17.43 3.15 -12.12
C TRP A 79 18.56 2.27 -11.54
N GLY A 80 18.21 1.10 -10.99
CA GLY A 80 19.13 0.14 -10.39
C GLY A 80 20.21 -0.38 -11.35
N GLU A 81 19.90 -0.56 -12.64
CA GLU A 81 20.85 -0.95 -13.69
C GLU A 81 22.06 0.00 -13.79
N ASN A 82 21.84 1.29 -13.51
CA ASN A 82 22.86 2.33 -13.60
C ASN A 82 23.37 2.80 -12.24
N TYR A 83 22.88 2.20 -11.14
CA TYR A 83 23.23 2.62 -9.78
C TYR A 83 24.26 1.68 -9.15
N PRO A 84 25.45 2.19 -8.75
CA PRO A 84 26.58 1.33 -8.36
C PRO A 84 26.37 0.53 -7.07
N LYS A 85 25.37 0.87 -6.25
CA LYS A 85 25.13 0.21 -4.95
C LYS A 85 23.84 -0.59 -4.98
N ILE A 86 23.95 -1.82 -5.48
CA ILE A 86 22.85 -2.78 -5.63
C ILE A 86 22.04 -2.95 -4.34
N SER A 87 22.73 -3.07 -3.20
CA SER A 87 22.10 -3.23 -1.90
C SER A 87 21.08 -2.15 -1.57
N ARG A 88 21.26 -0.91 -2.05
CA ARG A 88 20.36 0.20 -1.72
C ARG A 88 19.07 0.15 -2.53
N TRP A 89 19.15 -0.07 -3.83
CA TRP A 89 17.95 -0.09 -4.68
C TRP A 89 17.12 -1.35 -4.43
N ILE A 90 17.76 -2.49 -4.12
CA ILE A 90 17.04 -3.70 -3.68
C ILE A 90 16.26 -3.41 -2.39
N MET A 91 16.85 -2.74 -1.40
CA MET A 91 16.13 -2.39 -0.16
C MET A 91 14.92 -1.48 -0.43
N ILE A 92 14.99 -0.60 -1.43
CA ILE A 92 13.86 0.27 -1.79
C ILE A 92 12.76 -0.54 -2.49
N LYS A 93 13.11 -1.38 -3.47
CA LYS A 93 12.17 -2.30 -4.13
C LYS A 93 11.45 -3.16 -3.07
N GLU A 94 12.21 -3.78 -2.19
CA GLU A 94 11.65 -4.60 -1.12
C GLU A 94 10.79 -3.78 -0.14
N ALA A 95 11.13 -2.53 0.14
CA ALA A 95 10.29 -1.68 0.97
C ALA A 95 8.93 -1.41 0.31
N VAL A 96 8.90 -1.20 -1.01
CA VAL A 96 7.67 -1.02 -1.80
C VAL A 96 6.77 -2.25 -1.72
N GLU A 97 7.31 -3.47 -1.91
CA GLU A 97 6.55 -4.72 -1.75
C GLU A 97 5.99 -4.88 -0.33
N ASN A 98 6.73 -4.43 0.69
CA ASN A 98 6.25 -4.50 2.06
C ASN A 98 5.14 -3.49 2.37
N VAL A 99 4.95 -2.46 1.55
CA VAL A 99 3.81 -1.53 1.68
C VAL A 99 2.58 -2.11 1.00
N GLU A 100 2.72 -2.70 -0.19
CA GLU A 100 1.60 -3.38 -0.85
C GLU A 100 1.12 -4.59 -0.04
N ALA A 101 2.01 -5.42 0.49
CA ALA A 101 1.62 -6.51 1.38
C ALA A 101 0.91 -6.04 2.67
N ALA A 102 0.98 -4.74 3.02
CA ALA A 102 0.17 -4.16 4.09
C ALA A 102 -1.19 -3.64 3.59
N ALA A 103 -1.27 -3.20 2.32
CA ALA A 103 -2.51 -2.83 1.65
C ALA A 103 -3.40 -4.05 1.39
N ASP A 104 -2.83 -5.15 0.88
CA ASP A 104 -3.46 -6.47 0.74
C ASP A 104 -4.11 -6.93 2.06
N ARG A 105 -3.40 -6.75 3.19
CA ARG A 105 -3.98 -7.04 4.51
C ARG A 105 -5.15 -6.13 4.91
N CYS A 106 -5.21 -4.93 4.37
CA CYS A 106 -6.36 -4.06 4.58
C CYS A 106 -7.57 -4.54 3.77
N GLU A 107 -7.36 -4.98 2.53
CA GLU A 107 -8.39 -5.60 1.70
C GLU A 107 -8.91 -6.90 2.32
N ASP A 108 -8.03 -7.84 2.71
CA ASP A 108 -8.36 -9.07 3.45
C ASP A 108 -9.32 -8.76 4.63
N THR A 109 -9.02 -7.67 5.36
CA THR A 109 -9.82 -7.27 6.52
C THR A 109 -11.15 -6.65 6.10
N ALA A 110 -11.17 -5.85 5.03
CA ALA A 110 -12.39 -5.29 4.46
C ALA A 110 -13.32 -6.39 3.93
N ASP A 111 -12.78 -7.47 3.37
CA ASP A 111 -13.51 -8.66 2.97
C ASP A 111 -14.21 -9.35 4.13
N VAL A 112 -13.53 -9.50 5.26
CA VAL A 112 -14.16 -10.01 6.48
C VAL A 112 -15.27 -9.08 6.95
N ILE A 113 -15.06 -7.75 6.91
CA ILE A 113 -16.11 -6.77 7.22
C ILE A 113 -17.32 -6.94 6.28
N ARG A 114 -17.09 -7.10 4.98
CA ARG A 114 -18.13 -7.33 3.97
C ARG A 114 -18.89 -8.63 4.22
N MET A 115 -18.20 -9.72 4.55
CA MET A 115 -18.82 -11.00 4.92
C MET A 115 -19.71 -10.88 6.17
N ILE A 116 -19.22 -10.22 7.23
CA ILE A 116 -20.01 -9.98 8.44
C ILE A 116 -21.23 -9.13 8.11
N SER A 117 -21.05 -8.09 7.29
CA SER A 117 -22.12 -7.21 6.86
C SER A 117 -23.23 -7.99 6.17
N ILE A 118 -22.90 -8.81 5.17
CA ILE A 118 -23.88 -9.66 4.45
C ILE A 118 -24.59 -10.62 5.42
N SER A 119 -23.89 -11.17 6.41
CA SER A 119 -24.50 -12.10 7.38
C SER A 119 -25.53 -11.47 8.34
N ARG A 120 -25.52 -10.13 8.46
CA ARG A 120 -26.38 -9.36 9.38
C ARG A 120 -27.55 -8.66 8.68
N VAL A 121 -27.67 -8.78 7.36
CA VAL A 121 -28.56 -7.98 6.51
C VAL A 121 -29.87 -8.70 6.16
#